data_AF-A0A1Q7T0A6-F1
#
_entry.id   AF-A0A1Q7T0A6-F1
#
_cell.length_a   1.000
_cell.length_b   1.000
_cell.length_c   1.000
_cell.angle_alpha   90.00
_cell.angle_beta   90.00
_cell.angle_gamma   90.00
#
_symmetry.space_group_name_H-M   'P 1'
#
loop_
_entity.id
_entity.type
_entity.pdbx_description
1 polymer ?
#
loop_
_entity_poly.entity_id
_entity_poly.type
_entity_poly.pdbx_seq_one_letter_code
_entity_poly.pdbx_strand_id
1 'polypeptide(L)'
;MHLASVTYLDIIVFHDEIALRTLFHGFVHATQMALLGVDRYTDLYVRGFVKSRSWIAIPLEAQAYQLDTRFAMSPTASFSVEDEVSSWAQQGRY
;
A
#
# COMPACT_ATOMS: atom_id res chain seq x y z
N MET A 1 9.65 -0.26 -10.37
CA MET A 1 9.21 1.10 -10.00
C MET A 1 7.69 1.10 -10.13
N HIS A 2 6.93 1.31 -9.05
CA HIS A 2 5.44 1.23 -9.08
C HIS A 2 4.75 2.46 -9.69
N LEU A 3 5.49 3.26 -10.48
CA LEU A 3 4.92 4.36 -11.27
C LEU A 3 4.00 3.88 -12.39
N ALA A 4 3.84 2.56 -12.58
CA ALA A 4 2.98 1.91 -13.58
C ALA A 4 1.48 2.01 -13.27
N SER A 5 1.11 2.28 -12.01
CA SER A 5 -0.28 2.35 -11.59
C SER A 5 -0.54 3.36 -10.48
N VAL A 6 -1.78 3.80 -10.35
CA VAL A 6 -2.28 4.58 -9.22
C VAL A 6 -3.57 3.95 -8.69
N THR A 7 -3.65 3.75 -7.38
CA THR A 7 -4.89 3.37 -6.71
C THR A 7 -5.68 4.62 -6.34
N TYR A 8 -6.88 4.73 -6.89
CA TYR A 8 -7.87 5.74 -6.58
C TYR A 8 -9.08 5.07 -5.91
N LEU A 9 -9.04 4.99 -4.58
CA LEU A 9 -10.07 4.33 -3.77
C LEU A 9 -10.27 2.86 -4.18
N ASP A 10 -11.38 2.55 -4.85
CA ASP A 10 -11.79 1.23 -5.34
C ASP A 10 -11.38 0.97 -6.80
N ILE A 11 -10.66 1.91 -7.43
CA ILE A 11 -10.18 1.81 -8.81
C ILE A 11 -8.65 1.77 -8.82
N ILE A 12 -8.06 0.86 -9.59
CA ILE A 12 -6.62 0.87 -9.88
C ILE A 12 -6.44 1.20 -11.36
N VAL A 13 -5.79 2.32 -11.64
CA VAL A 13 -5.51 2.77 -13.00
C VAL A 13 -4.09 2.33 -13.37
N PHE A 14 -3.94 1.68 -14.51
CA PHE A 14 -2.65 1.31 -15.09
C PHE A 14 -2.44 2.10 -16.38
N HIS A 15 -1.22 2.57 -16.64
CA HIS A 15 -0.88 3.21 -17.92
C HIS A 15 -0.15 2.28 -18.89
N ASP A 16 0.14 1.06 -18.44
CA ASP A 16 0.82 0.00 -19.21
C ASP A 16 0.19 -1.37 -18.86
N GLU A 17 0.79 -2.46 -19.33
CA GLU A 17 0.37 -3.84 -19.02
C GLU A 17 0.19 -4.08 -17.51
N ILE A 18 -0.87 -4.83 -17.17
CA ILE A 18 -1.18 -5.19 -15.79
C ILE A 18 -0.25 -6.31 -15.34
N ALA A 19 0.88 -5.95 -14.75
CA ALA A 19 1.79 -6.90 -14.10
C ALA A 19 1.27 -7.30 -12.71
N LEU A 20 1.44 -8.58 -12.35
CA LEU A 20 0.92 -9.14 -11.09
C LEU A 20 1.40 -8.40 -9.84
N ARG A 21 2.68 -7.99 -9.80
CA ARG A 21 3.25 -7.24 -8.66
C ARG A 21 2.66 -5.83 -8.54
N THR A 22 2.51 -5.14 -9.67
CA THR A 22 1.90 -3.80 -9.71
C THR A 22 0.44 -3.87 -9.28
N LEU A 23 -0.29 -4.90 -9.76
CA LEU A 23 -1.67 -5.15 -9.34
C LEU A 23 -1.78 -5.43 -7.83
N PHE A 24 -0.91 -6.30 -7.31
CA PHE A 24 -0.87 -6.60 -5.88
C PHE A 24 -0.57 -5.35 -5.04
N HIS A 25 0.41 -4.55 -5.44
CA HIS A 25 0.75 -3.31 -4.75
C HIS A 25 -0.44 -2.33 -4.74
N GLY A 26 -1.15 -2.19 -5.86
CA GLY A 26 -2.37 -1.40 -5.95
C GLY A 26 -3.48 -1.90 -5.01
N PHE A 27 -3.64 -3.22 -4.88
CA PHE A 27 -4.57 -3.81 -3.92
C PHE A 27 -4.20 -3.52 -2.47
N VAL A 28 -2.91 -3.48 -2.11
CA VAL A 28 -2.51 -3.08 -0.76
C VAL A 28 -3.02 -1.67 -0.43
N HIS A 29 -2.86 -0.71 -1.35
CA HIS A 29 -3.39 0.63 -1.15
C HIS A 29 -4.92 0.67 -1.08
N ALA A 30 -5.62 -0.13 -1.89
CA ALA A 30 -7.07 -0.25 -1.83
C ALA A 30 -7.52 -0.77 -0.45
N THR A 31 -6.86 -1.82 0.06
CA THR A 31 -7.10 -2.36 1.40
C THR A 31 -6.78 -1.35 2.50
N GLN A 32 -5.68 -0.61 2.38
CA GLN A 32 -5.34 0.48 3.32
C GLN A 32 -6.45 1.54 3.37
N MET A 33 -6.93 2.01 2.22
CA MET A 33 -8.02 2.98 2.16
C MET A 33 -9.33 2.42 2.71
N ALA A 34 -9.64 1.15 2.42
CA ALA A 34 -10.86 0.49 2.92
C ALA A 34 -10.85 0.34 4.45
N LEU A 35 -9.73 -0.05 5.05
CA LEU A 35 -9.65 -0.32 6.49
C LEU A 35 -9.37 0.93 7.34
N LEU A 36 -8.57 1.87 6.84
CA LEU A 36 -8.26 3.10 7.56
C LEU A 36 -9.34 4.17 7.38
N GLY A 37 -10.08 4.12 6.26
CA GLY A 37 -10.90 5.21 5.78
C GLY A 37 -10.06 6.28 5.06
N VAL A 38 -10.69 6.94 4.08
CA VAL A 38 -10.03 7.90 3.17
C VAL A 38 -9.43 9.08 3.92
N ASP A 39 -10.13 9.62 4.91
CA ASP A 39 -9.66 10.77 5.69
C ASP A 39 -8.38 10.44 6.46
N ARG A 40 -8.36 9.29 7.13
CA ARG A 40 -7.19 8.86 7.92
C ARG A 40 -6.03 8.48 7.01
N TYR A 41 -6.30 7.77 5.91
CA TYR A 41 -5.28 7.46 4.90
C TYR A 41 -4.61 8.74 4.38
N THR A 42 -5.41 9.75 4.05
CA THR A 42 -4.93 11.04 3.54
C THR A 42 -4.09 11.79 4.58
N ASP A 43 -4.54 11.85 5.84
CA ASP A 43 -3.78 12.45 6.95
C ASP A 43 -2.40 11.77 7.11
N LEU A 44 -2.36 10.44 7.11
CA LEU A 44 -1.12 9.66 7.22
C LEU A 44 -0.20 9.89 6.02
N TYR A 45 -0.74 9.92 4.80
CA TYR A 45 0.02 10.18 3.59
C TYR A 45 0.69 11.56 3.65
N VAL A 46 -0.10 12.62 3.90
CA VAL A 46 0.39 14.00 3.91
C VAL A 46 1.41 14.20 5.03
N ARG A 47 1.12 13.75 6.25
CA ARG A 47 2.07 13.86 7.38
C ARG A 47 3.35 13.09 7.13
N GLY A 48 3.24 11.86 6.61
CA GLY A 48 4.37 11.04 6.24
C GLY A 48 5.27 11.75 5.23
N PHE A 49 4.67 12.30 4.16
CA PHE A 49 5.39 13.03 3.13
C PHE A 49 6.07 14.29 3.67
N VAL A 50 5.36 15.10 4.47
CA VAL A 50 5.93 16.32 5.06
C VAL A 50 7.12 16.00 5.97
N LYS A 51 7.05 14.91 6.74
CA LYS A 51 8.09 14.49 7.66
C LYS A 51 9.30 13.90 6.94
N SER A 52 9.08 13.04 5.94
CA SER A 52 10.15 12.32 5.25
C SER A 52 10.75 13.09 4.06
N ARG A 53 9.98 14.03 3.48
CA ARG A 53 10.23 14.66 2.17
C ARG A 53 10.46 13.65 1.04
N SER A 54 9.90 12.46 1.19
CA SER A 54 10.13 11.32 0.31
C SER A 54 8.92 10.41 0.31
N TRP A 55 8.29 10.26 -0.87
CA TRP A 55 7.12 9.39 -1.04
C TRP A 55 7.40 7.93 -0.63
N ILE A 56 8.55 7.38 -1.00
CA ILE A 56 8.91 5.98 -0.68
C ILE A 56 9.12 5.74 0.81
N ALA A 57 9.38 6.80 1.57
CA ALA A 57 9.56 6.74 3.01
C ALA A 57 8.26 7.02 3.79
N ILE A 58 7.13 7.24 3.10
CA ILE A 58 5.82 7.29 3.77
C ILE A 58 5.50 5.89 4.31
N PRO A 59 5.09 5.75 5.58
CA PRO A 59 4.80 4.43 6.16
C PRO A 59 3.79 3.58 5.37
N LEU A 60 2.77 4.21 4.77
CA LEU A 60 1.82 3.54 3.87
C LEU A 60 2.51 2.87 2.67
N GLU A 61 3.45 3.60 2.04
CA GLU A 61 4.23 3.13 0.91
C GLU A 61 5.24 2.05 1.32
N ALA A 62 5.91 2.25 2.45
CA ALA A 62 6.86 1.29 3.01
C ALA A 62 6.19 -0.06 3.31
N GLN A 63 4.97 -0.06 3.86
CA GLN A 63 4.20 -1.29 4.05
C GLN A 63 3.87 -1.95 2.71
N ALA A 64 3.40 -1.17 1.73
CA ALA A 64 3.06 -1.71 0.41
C ALA A 64 4.25 -2.37 -0.28
N TYR A 65 5.45 -1.78 -0.19
CA TYR A 65 6.68 -2.41 -0.66
C TYR A 65 7.07 -3.67 0.13
N GLN A 66 6.87 -3.66 1.46
CA GLN A 66 7.16 -4.83 2.30
C GLN A 66 6.26 -6.01 1.90
N LEU A 67 4.95 -5.77 1.74
CA LEU A 67 3.99 -6.80 1.36
C LEU A 67 4.19 -7.27 -0.09
N ASP A 68 4.49 -6.36 -1.02
CA ASP A 68 4.84 -6.70 -2.41
C ASP A 68 6.10 -7.57 -2.49
N THR A 69 7.12 -7.26 -1.68
CA THR A 69 8.33 -8.10 -1.58
C THR A 69 8.00 -9.48 -1.03
N ARG A 70 7.18 -9.57 0.02
CA ARG A 70 6.73 -10.84 0.59
C ARG A 70 5.95 -11.67 -0.43
N PHE A 71 5.03 -11.05 -1.16
CA PHE A 71 4.25 -11.67 -2.22
C PHE A 71 5.15 -12.23 -3.33
N ALA A 72 6.17 -11.48 -3.77
CA ALA A 72 7.12 -11.93 -4.79
C ALA A 72 8.02 -13.08 -4.34
N MET A 73 8.42 -13.08 -3.06
CA MET A 73 9.37 -14.07 -2.51
C MET A 73 8.72 -15.40 -2.12
N SER A 74 7.40 -15.47 -1.96
CA SER A 74 6.72 -16.68 -1.50
C SER A 74 5.36 -16.88 -2.18
N PRO A 75 5.32 -17.21 -3.49
CA PRO A 75 4.08 -17.27 -4.26
C PRO A 75 3.06 -18.31 -3.75
N THR A 76 3.52 -19.32 -3.03
CA THR A 76 2.67 -20.40 -2.49
C THR A 76 2.22 -20.15 -1.06
N ALA A 77 2.78 -19.14 -0.37
CA ALA A 77 2.41 -18.81 1.00
C ALA A 77 1.31 -17.75 0.99
N SER A 78 0.11 -18.11 1.45
CA SER A 78 -0.96 -17.14 1.63
C SER A 78 -0.73 -16.28 2.88
N PHE A 79 -1.12 -15.02 2.79
CA PHE A 79 -1.22 -14.12 3.93
C PHE A 79 -2.34 -13.11 3.68
N SER A 80 -2.92 -12.59 4.76
CA SER A 80 -3.97 -11.57 4.69
C SER A 80 -3.36 -10.18 4.69
N VAL A 81 -3.62 -9.41 3.63
CA VAL A 81 -3.25 -7.99 3.59
C VAL A 81 -4.07 -7.19 4.60
N GLU A 82 -5.33 -7.58 4.83
CA GLU A 82 -6.21 -6.93 5.80
C GLU A 82 -5.68 -7.05 7.23
N ASP A 83 -5.16 -8.23 7.60
CA ASP A 83 -4.58 -8.47 8.92
C ASP A 83 -3.31 -7.64 9.11
N GLU A 84 -2.46 -7.57 8.09
CA GLU A 84 -1.22 -6.77 8.11
C GLU A 84 -1.52 -5.27 8.25
N VAL A 85 -2.50 -4.76 7.50
CA VAL A 85 -2.93 -3.35 7.57
C VAL A 85 -3.52 -3.02 8.93
N SER A 86 -4.39 -3.88 9.46
CA SER A 86 -5.02 -3.71 10.77
C SER A 86 -4.00 -3.78 11.90
N SER A 87 -3.06 -4.72 11.82
CA SER A 87 -1.97 -4.88 12.78
C SER A 87 -1.08 -3.64 12.85
N TRP A 88 -0.69 -3.07 11.71
CA TRP A 88 0.08 -1.81 11.68
C TRP A 88 -0.70 -0.63 12.25
N ALA A 89 -2.00 -0.54 11.96
CA ALA A 89 -2.85 0.51 12.50
C ALA A 89 -2.91 0.44 14.03
N GLN A 90 -3.14 -0.75 14.58
CA GLN A 90 -3.22 -1.00 16.02
C GLN A 90 -1.87 -0.74 16.73
N GLN A 91 -0.76 -1.03 16.06
CA GLN A 91 0.60 -0.81 16.58
C GLN A 91 1.08 0.65 16.41
N GLY A 92 0.31 1.54 15.78
CA GLY A 92 0.70 2.93 15.54
C GLY A 92 1.93 3.06 14.61
N ARG A 93 2.05 2.18 13.62
CA ARG A 93 3.21 2.13 12.70
C ARG A 93 3.11 3.07 11.51
N TYR A 94 1.93 3.65 11.26
CA TYR A 94 1.73 4.65 10.20
C TYR A 94 2.05 6.08 10.65
#